data_AF-A0A5T1K3Z9-F1
#
_entry.id   AF-A0A5T1K3Z9-F1
#
_cell.length_a   1.000
_cell.length_b   1.000
_cell.length_c   1.000
_cell.angle_alpha   90.00
_cell.angle_beta   90.00
_cell.angle_gamma   90.00
#
_symmetry.space_group_name_H-M   'P 1'
#
loop_
_entity.id
_entity.type
_entity.pdbx_description
1 polymer ?
#
loop_
_entity_poly.entity_id
_entity_poly.type
_entity_poly.pdbx_seq_one_letter_code
_entity_poly.pdbx_strand_id
1 'polypeptide(L)' 'MKKITIVAYAICFLSGLWFLFSAIKEHFGILSFILGIALIYFGVINIKRILNDSNENKEREREELILKKIGE' A
#
# COMPACT_ATOMS: atom_id res chain seq x y z
N MET A 1 -11.07 -7.35 -8.32
CA MET A 1 -9.72 -7.85 -7.94
C MET A 1 -8.91 -6.86 -7.11
N LYS A 2 -8.79 -5.57 -7.48
CA LYS A 2 -8.00 -4.56 -6.73
C LYS A 2 -8.26 -4.46 -5.21
N LYS A 3 -9.52 -4.59 -4.75
CA LYS A 3 -9.88 -4.55 -3.32
C LYS A 3 -9.22 -5.66 -2.51
N ILE A 4 -9.19 -6.89 -3.03
CA ILE A 4 -8.59 -8.06 -2.36
C ILE A 4 -7.08 -7.87 -2.29
N THR A 5 -6.46 -7.33 -3.34
CA THR A 5 -5.03 -7.03 -3.38
C THR A 5 -4.63 -5.98 -2.33
N ILE A 6 -5.42 -4.91 -2.18
CA ILE A 6 -5.21 -3.90 -1.13
C ILE A 6 -5.29 -4.51 0.26
N VAL A 7 -6.29 -5.37 0.51
CA VAL A 7 -6.44 -6.07 1.79
C VAL A 7 -5.23 -6.96 2.07
N ALA A 8 -4.72 -7.69 1.08
CA ALA A 8 -3.53 -8.50 1.23
C ALA A 8 -2.28 -7.66 1.60
N TYR A 9 -2.08 -6.51 0.94
CA TYR A 9 -0.97 -5.61 1.29
C TYR A 9 -1.12 -4.98 2.67
N ALA A 10 -2.35 -4.66 3.09
CA ALA A 10 -2.63 -4.16 4.43
C ALA A 10 -2.34 -5.23 5.50
N ILE A 11 -2.68 -6.50 5.23
CA ILE A 11 -2.34 -7.63 6.11
C ILE A 11 -0.82 -7.79 6.21
N CYS A 12 -0.08 -7.72 5.10
CA CYS A 12 1.38 -7.76 5.10
C CYS A 12 2.01 -6.59 5.89
N PHE A 13 1.44 -5.40 5.78
CA PHE A 13 1.90 -4.24 6.54
C PHE A 13 1.68 -4.43 8.04
N LEU A 14 0.47 -4.86 8.44
CA LEU A 14 0.10 -5.09 9.83
C LEU A 14 0.91 -6.24 10.46
N SER A 15 1.16 -7.31 9.72
CA SER A 15 2.00 -8.42 10.19
C SER A 15 3.46 -8.01 10.37
N GLY A 16 3.99 -7.17 9.47
CA GLY A 16 5.31 -6.57 9.63
C GLY A 16 5.40 -5.66 10.86
N LEU A 17 4.37 -4.85 11.12
CA LEU A 17 4.28 -3.99 12.30
C LEU A 17 4.25 -4.83 13.59
N TRP A 18 3.47 -5.91 13.60
CA TRP A 18 3.41 -6.86 14.72
C TRP A 18 4.78 -7.49 15.00
N PHE A 19 5.48 -7.94 13.95
CA PHE A 19 6.84 -8.48 14.09
C PHE A 19 7.82 -7.45 14.67
N LEU A 20 7.72 -6.18 14.25
CA LEU A 20 8.57 -5.11 14.75
C LEU A 20 8.33 -4.85 16.25
N PHE A 21 7.07 -4.76 16.67
CA PHE A 21 6.72 -4.59 18.10
C PHE A 21 7.08 -5.80 18.95
N SER A 22 6.90 -7.00 18.41
CA SER A 22 7.27 -8.25 19.10
C SER A 22 8.78 -8.38 19.24
N ALA A 23 9.55 -7.95 18.23
CA ALA A 23 11.02 -7.89 18.29
C ALA A 23 11.59 -6.94 19.34
N ILE A 24 10.82 -5.93 19.75
CA ILE A 24 11.22 -5.00 20.81
C ILE A 24 10.87 -5.54 22.21
N LYS A 25 9.80 -6.33 22.33
CA LYS A 25 9.27 -6.80 23.62
C LYS A 25 9.70 -8.21 24.02
N GLU A 26 9.87 -9.11 23.07
CA GLU A 26 10.28 -10.49 23.28
C GLU A 26 11.64 -10.73 22.61
N HIS A 27 12.39 -11.75 23.05
CA HIS A 27 13.70 -12.18 22.51
C HIS A 27 13.67 -12.64 21.03
N PHE A 28 12.81 -12.07 20.19
CA PHE A 28 12.85 -12.27 18.75
C PHE A 28 14.15 -11.67 18.21
N GLY A 29 14.99 -12.54 17.64
CA GLY A 29 16.31 -12.17 17.14
C GLY A 29 16.25 -11.18 15.97
N ILE A 30 17.42 -10.61 15.64
CA ILE A 30 17.62 -9.62 14.57
C ILE A 30 16.95 -10.00 13.22
N LEU A 31 16.85 -11.30 12.93
CA LEU A 31 16.20 -11.83 11.73
C LEU A 31 14.70 -11.50 11.67
N SER A 32 14.00 -11.61 12.80
CA SER A 32 12.57 -11.28 12.90
C SER A 32 12.33 -9.78 12.77
N PHE A 33 13.26 -8.97 13.27
CA PHE A 33 13.23 -7.52 13.11
C PHE A 33 13.42 -7.11 11.64
N ILE A 34 14.41 -7.68 10.95
CA ILE A 34 14.66 -7.45 9.52
C ILE A 34 13.44 -7.89 8.68
N LEU A 35 12.85 -9.04 9.00
CA LEU A 35 11.64 -9.53 8.33
C LEU A 35 10.45 -8.57 8.51
N GLY A 36 10.26 -8.03 9.72
CA GLY A 36 9.22 -7.03 10.00
C GLY A 36 9.39 -5.77 9.14
N ILE A 37 10.62 -5.25 9.04
CA ILE A 37 10.94 -4.10 8.17
C ILE A 37 10.65 -4.41 6.70
N ALA A 38 11.06 -5.58 6.21
CA ALA A 38 10.84 -5.98 4.82
C ALA A 38 9.34 -6.06 4.49
N LEU A 39 8.53 -6.63 5.39
CA LEU A 39 7.07 -6.72 5.23
C LEU A 39 6.39 -5.35 5.24
N ILE A 40 6.81 -4.46 6.14
CA ILE A 40 6.33 -3.07 6.19
C ILE A 40 6.64 -2.35 4.88
N TYR A 41 7.90 -2.42 4.42
CA TYR A 41 8.35 -1.76 3.20
C TYR A 41 7.58 -2.26 1.97
N PHE A 42 7.40 -3.58 1.86
CA PHE A 42 6.62 -4.20 0.79
C PHE A 42 5.16 -3.76 0.84
N GLY A 43 4.52 -3.74 2.01
CA GLY A 43 3.15 -3.26 2.18
C GLY A 43 2.97 -1.81 1.74
N VAL A 44 3.84 -0.92 2.22
CA VAL A 44 3.76 0.53 1.93
C VAL A 44 3.92 0.83 0.44
N ILE A 45 4.92 0.25 -0.23
CA ILE A 45 5.16 0.51 -1.66
C ILE A 45 3.96 0.10 -2.51
N ASN A 46 3.42 -1.09 -2.25
CA ASN A 46 2.31 -1.61 -3.04
C ASN A 46 1.02 -0.82 -2.81
N ILE A 47 0.72 -0.43 -1.56
CA ILE A 47 -0.42 0.44 -1.26
C ILE A 47 -0.25 1.81 -1.94
N LYS A 48 0.93 2.43 -1.81
CA LYS A 48 1.22 3.74 -2.41
C LYS A 48 1.06 3.72 -3.94
N ARG A 49 1.56 2.67 -4.60
CA ARG A 49 1.43 2.49 -6.05
C ARG A 49 -0.03 2.38 -6.48
N ILE A 50 -0.84 1.56 -5.78
CA ILE A 50 -2.27 1.43 -6.09
C ILE A 50 -3.01 2.75 -5.87
N LEU A 51 -2.67 3.49 -4.81
CA LEU A 51 -3.27 4.78 -4.52
C LEU A 51 -2.96 5.79 -5.64
N ASN A 52 -1.71 5.80 -6.11
CA ASN A 52 -1.25 6.70 -7.18
C ASN A 52 -1.94 6.38 -8.52
N ASP A 53 -1.94 5.11 -8.93
CA ASP A 53 -2.64 4.66 -10.14
C ASP A 53 -4.14 5.03 -10.10
N SER A 54 -4.76 4.94 -8.91
CA SER A 54 -6.17 5.32 -8.75
C SER A 54 -6.39 6.82 -8.85
N ASN A 55 -5.43 7.64 -8.45
CA ASN A 55 -5.55 9.09 -8.51
C ASN A 55 -5.36 9.58 -9.95
N GLU A 56 -4.33 9.07 -10.62
CA GLU A 56 -4.01 9.42 -12.00
C GLU A 56 -5.16 9.03 -12.97
N ASN A 57 -5.79 7.88 -12.74
CA ASN A 57 -6.95 7.46 -13.54
C ASN A 57 -8.15 8.39 -13.34
N LYS A 58 -8.40 8.85 -12.10
CA LYS A 58 -9.49 9.80 -11.82
C LYS A 58 -9.22 11.18 -12.42
N GLU A 59 -7.97 11.59 -12.44
CA GLU A 59 -7.56 12.89 -13.01
C GLU A 59 -7.78 12.90 -14.53
N ARG A 60 -7.36 11.83 -15.23
CA ARG A 60 -7.66 11.65 -16.66
C ARG A 60 -9.15 11.63 -16.97
N GLU A 61 -9.94 10.86 -16.21
CA GLU A 61 -11.41 10.84 -16.39
C GLU A 61 -12.03 12.24 -16.22
N ARG A 62 -11.48 13.06 -15.31
CA ARG A 62 -11.93 14.43 -15.09
C ARG A 62 -11.58 15.36 -16.25
N GLU A 63 -10.37 15.24 -16.80
CA GLU A 63 -9.93 16.02 -17.97
C GLU A 63 -10.76 15.69 -19.22
N GLU A 64 -10.99 14.41 -19.49
CA GLU A 64 -11.84 13.96 -20.61
C GLU A 64 -13.28 14.52 -20.50
N LEU A 65 -13.85 14.51 -19.28
CA LEU A 65 -15.16 15.10 -19.02
C LEU A 65 -15.21 16.61 -19.25
N ILE A 66 -14.15 17.34 -18.90
CA ILE A 66 -14.06 18.78 -19.13
C ILE A 66 -13.94 19.07 -20.62
N LEU A 67 -13.08 18.36 -21.34
CA LEU A 67 -12.90 18.52 -22.79
C LEU A 67 -14.20 18.22 -23.54
N LYS A 68 -14.93 17.17 -23.14
CA LYS A 68 -16.24 16.86 -23.72
C LYS A 68 -17.26 17.98 -23.52
N LYS A 69 -17.28 18.60 -22.33
CA LYS A 69 -18.18 19.73 -22.02
C LYS A 69 -17.86 21.03 -22.74
N ILE A 70 -16.62 21.23 -23.16
CA ILE A 70 -16.19 22.45 -23.88
C ILE A 70 -16.44 22.31 -25.39
N GLY A 71 -16.44 21.08 -25.90
CA GLY A 71 -16.73 20.78 -27.32
C GLY A 71 -18.22 20.63 -27.67
N GLU A 72 -19.10 20.59 -26.65
CA GLU A 72 -20.58 20.66 -26.78
C GLU A 72 -21.06 22.12 -26.69
#